data_AF-A0A6I5NJY7-F1
#
_entry.id   AF-A0A6I5NJY7-F1
#
_cell.length_a   1.000
_cell.length_b   1.000
_cell.length_c   1.000
_cell.angle_alpha   90.00
_cell.angle_beta   90.00
_cell.angle_gamma   90.00
#
_symmetry.space_group_name_H-M   'P 1'
#
loop_
_entity.id
_entity.type
_entity.pdbx_description
1 polymer ?
#
loop_
_entity_poly.entity_id
_entity_poly.type
_entity_poly.pdbx_seq_one_letter_code
_entity_poly.pdbx_strand_id
1 'polypeptide(L)'
;MSSETVSQLSRPVSSDVMQAMEHNIVGLLGGLPGQHFDISVTTSREHLGRLLASAMMSGYFLKSAEQRLAFEEAIVSSDVSQESE
;
A
#
# COMPACT_ATOMS: atom_id res chain seq x y z
N MET A 1 -1.99 32.32 25.99
CA MET A 1 -0.98 32.44 24.93
C MET A 1 -1.68 32.91 23.67
N SER A 2 -1.28 34.04 23.09
CA SER A 2 -1.91 34.59 21.89
C SER A 2 -1.57 33.73 20.66
N SER A 3 -2.53 33.57 19.74
CA SER A 3 -2.37 32.79 18.49
C SER A 3 -1.16 33.22 17.65
N GLU A 4 -0.81 34.51 17.75
CA GLU A 4 0.33 35.13 17.07
C GLU A 4 1.68 34.62 17.60
N THR A 5 1.83 34.43 18.91
CA THR A 5 3.05 33.87 19.52
C THR A 5 3.25 32.40 19.13
N VAL A 6 2.17 31.62 19.03
CA VAL A 6 2.23 30.22 18.58
C VAL A 6 2.64 30.14 17.11
N SER A 7 2.10 31.03 16.27
CA SER A 7 2.40 31.06 14.82
C SER A 7 3.84 31.51 14.51
N GLN A 8 4.44 32.35 15.36
CA GLN A 8 5.85 32.74 15.23
C GLN A 8 6.79 31.61 15.68
N LEU A 9 6.41 30.86 16.73
CA LEU A 9 7.20 29.76 17.26
C LEU A 9 7.08 28.46 16.44
N SER A 10 5.97 28.29 15.69
CA SER A 10 5.74 27.15 14.81
C SER A 10 6.44 27.23 13.46
N ARG A 11 7.20 28.31 13.19
CA ARG A 11 7.98 28.43 11.96
C ARG A 11 9.33 27.74 12.14
N PRO A 12 9.62 26.65 11.41
CA PRO A 12 10.91 26.00 11.50
C PRO A 12 12.01 26.94 11.00
N VAL A 13 13.08 27.06 11.78
CA VAL A 13 14.19 28.00 11.55
C VAL A 13 15.09 27.54 10.40
N SER A 14 15.09 26.24 10.08
CA SER A 14 15.81 25.65 8.94
C SER A 14 15.17 24.34 8.45
N SER A 15 15.54 23.92 7.24
CA SER A 15 15.11 22.63 6.65
C SER A 15 15.54 21.43 7.51
N ASP A 16 16.76 21.47 8.04
CA ASP A 16 17.29 20.38 8.88
C ASP A 16 16.48 20.21 10.17
N VAL A 17 16.04 21.31 10.77
CA VAL A 17 15.17 21.29 11.97
C VAL A 17 13.80 20.72 11.62
N MET A 18 13.24 21.06 10.45
CA MET A 18 11.97 20.49 9.98
C MET A 18 12.05 18.98 9.80
N GLN A 19 13.12 18.50 9.16
CA GLN A 19 13.35 17.08 8.93
C GLN A 19 13.63 16.32 10.24
N ALA A 20 14.35 16.94 11.19
CA ALA A 20 14.56 16.37 12.53
C ALA A 20 13.25 16.28 13.33
N MET A 21 12.37 17.29 13.23
CA MET A 21 11.03 17.26 13.82
C MET A 21 10.16 16.17 13.18
N GLU A 22 10.17 16.05 11.85
CA GLU A 22 9.45 14.98 11.15
C GLU A 22 9.91 13.60 11.62
N HIS A 23 11.22 13.36 11.67
CA HIS A 23 11.77 12.10 12.17
C HIS A 23 11.41 11.83 13.63
N ASN A 24 11.43 12.87 14.50
CA ASN A 24 11.03 12.72 15.89
C ASN A 24 9.53 12.40 16.03
N ILE A 25 8.68 13.08 15.27
CA ILE A 25 7.23 12.85 15.24
C ILE A 25 6.93 11.43 14.73
N VAL A 26 7.58 11.01 13.64
CA VAL A 26 7.46 9.63 13.12
C VAL A 26 7.93 8.61 14.16
N GLY A 27 9.02 8.89 14.88
CA GLY A 27 9.52 8.04 15.96
C GLY A 27 8.58 7.97 17.18
N LEU A 28 7.94 9.09 17.55
CA LEU A 28 6.96 9.16 18.64
C LEU A 28 5.64 8.47 18.29
N LEU A 29 5.20 8.62 17.04
CA LEU A 29 3.98 8.01 16.53
C LEU A 29 4.17 6.51 16.23
N GLY A 30 5.42 6.08 15.99
CA GLY A 30 5.73 4.70 15.64
C GLY A 30 4.98 4.24 14.38
N GLY A 31 4.85 2.92 14.22
CA GLY A 31 3.91 2.35 13.25
C GLY A 31 2.48 2.55 13.75
N LEU A 32 1.89 3.72 13.48
CA LEU A 32 0.53 4.02 13.90
C LEU A 32 -0.43 2.95 13.36
N PRO A 33 -1.25 2.32 14.21
CA PRO A 33 -2.26 1.39 13.75
C PRO A 33 -3.30 2.16 12.91
N GLY A 34 -3.38 1.83 11.62
CA GLY A 34 -4.25 2.52 10.65
C GLY A 34 -5.76 2.43 10.94
N GLN A 35 -6.16 1.76 12.03
CA GLN A 35 -7.55 1.72 12.52
C GLN A 35 -7.91 2.97 13.36
N HIS A 36 -6.93 3.69 13.88
CA HIS A 36 -7.14 4.84 14.77
C HIS A 36 -6.66 6.17 14.19
N PHE A 37 -6.10 6.13 12.98
CA PHE A 37 -5.50 7.29 12.33
C PHE A 37 -5.80 7.28 10.83
N ASP A 38 -6.19 8.44 10.30
CA ASP A 38 -6.28 8.65 8.86
C ASP A 38 -4.86 8.69 8.26
N ILE A 39 -4.60 7.79 7.31
CA ILE A 39 -3.31 7.71 6.61
C ILE A 39 -3.45 8.43 5.26
N SER A 40 -2.65 9.48 5.05
CA SER A 40 -2.54 10.15 3.77
C SER A 40 -1.19 9.84 3.12
N VAL A 41 -1.20 9.38 1.86
CA VAL A 41 0.00 9.07 1.08
C VAL A 41 0.11 10.07 -0.07
N THR A 42 1.21 10.83 -0.11
CA THR A 42 1.50 11.76 -1.20
C THR A 42 2.46 11.11 -2.19
N THR A 43 2.16 11.15 -3.48
CA THR A 43 3.01 10.61 -4.53
C THR A 43 2.87 11.39 -5.84
N SER A 44 3.82 11.19 -6.77
CA SER A 44 3.77 11.81 -8.09
C SER A 44 2.85 11.02 -9.04
N ARG A 45 2.36 11.69 -10.09
CA ARG A 45 1.56 11.05 -11.16
C ARG A 45 2.31 9.88 -11.80
N GLU A 46 3.61 10.04 -12.00
CA GLU A 46 4.52 9.03 -12.57
C GLU A 46 4.55 7.77 -11.70
N HIS A 47 4.85 7.93 -10.40
CA HIS A 47 4.95 6.82 -9.46
C HIS A 47 3.62 6.11 -9.24
N LEU A 48 2.52 6.88 -9.14
CA LEU A 48 1.17 6.31 -9.06
C LEU A 48 0.83 5.51 -10.32
N GLY A 49 1.15 6.04 -11.51
CA GLY A 49 0.92 5.35 -12.78
C GLY A 49 1.66 4.00 -12.84
N ARG A 50 2.93 3.96 -12.42
CA ARG A 50 3.72 2.72 -12.36
C ARG A 50 3.14 1.71 -11.38
N LEU A 51 2.69 2.17 -10.20
CA LEU A 51 2.05 1.32 -9.20
C LEU A 51 0.77 0.69 -9.75
N LEU A 52 -0.09 1.48 -10.39
CA LEU A 52 -1.33 0.98 -11.00
C LEU A 52 -1.05 -0.02 -12.12
N ALA A 53 -0.07 0.24 -12.98
CA ALA A 53 0.34 -0.70 -14.03
C ALA A 53 0.83 -2.04 -13.45
N SER A 54 1.66 -1.99 -12.40
CA SER A 54 2.13 -3.18 -11.69
C SER A 54 0.99 -3.98 -11.06
N ALA A 55 0.04 -3.30 -10.42
CA ALA A 55 -1.14 -3.92 -9.84
C ALA A 55 -2.02 -4.60 -10.90
N MET A 56 -2.22 -3.95 -12.06
CA MET A 56 -2.98 -4.54 -13.17
C MET A 56 -2.31 -5.82 -13.70
N MET A 57 -1.00 -5.79 -13.96
CA MET A 57 -0.27 -6.97 -14.43
C MET A 57 -0.35 -8.12 -13.42
N SER A 58 -0.22 -7.81 -12.13
CA SER A 58 -0.35 -8.80 -11.05
C SER A 58 -1.76 -9.41 -11.00
N GLY A 59 -2.80 -8.60 -11.26
CA GLY A 59 -4.17 -9.09 -11.38
C GLY A 59 -4.36 -10.08 -12.52
N TYR A 60 -3.83 -9.79 -13.72
CA TYR A 60 -3.88 -10.72 -14.85
C TYR A 60 -3.09 -12.00 -14.59
N PHE A 61 -1.94 -11.90 -13.93
CA PHE A 61 -1.17 -13.06 -13.51
C PHE A 61 -1.98 -13.96 -12.57
N LEU A 62 -2.63 -13.37 -11.57
CA LEU A 62 -3.46 -14.12 -10.63
C LEU A 62 -4.67 -14.77 -11.33
N LYS A 63 -5.30 -14.06 -12.29
CA LYS A 63 -6.41 -14.64 -13.07
C LYS A 63 -5.95 -15.81 -13.94
N SER A 64 -4.77 -15.70 -14.55
CA SER A 64 -4.18 -16.77 -15.35
C SER A 64 -3.89 -18.00 -14.47
N ALA A 65 -3.40 -17.80 -13.25
CA ALA A 65 -3.18 -18.87 -12.29
C ALA A 65 -4.49 -19.56 -11.87
N GLU A 66 -5.54 -18.77 -11.59
CA GLU A 66 -6.88 -19.29 -11.27
C GLU A 66 -7.45 -20.15 -12.42
N GLN A 67 -7.34 -19.68 -13.67
CA GLN A 67 -7.80 -20.42 -14.84
C GLN A 67 -7.06 -21.74 -15.03
N ARG A 68 -5.74 -21.73 -14.80
CA ARG A 68 -4.91 -22.93 -14.88
C ARG A 68 -5.33 -23.96 -13.82
N LEU A 69 -5.51 -23.54 -12.57
CA LEU A 69 -5.96 -24.43 -11.49
C LEU A 69 -7.32 -25.05 -11.81
N ALA A 70 -8.29 -24.23 -12.24
CA ALA A 70 -9.62 -24.72 -12.61
C ALA A 70 -9.57 -25.74 -13.77
N PHE A 71 -8.66 -25.56 -14.72
CA PHE A 71 -8.45 -26.50 -15.82
C PHE A 71 -7.80 -27.81 -15.35
N GLU A 72 -6.79 -27.73 -14.48
CA GLU A 72 -6.15 -28.91 -13.88
C GLU A 72 -7.16 -29.74 -13.07
N GLU A 73 -8.02 -29.10 -12.27
CA GLU A 73 -9.11 -29.76 -11.53
C GLU A 73 -10.13 -30.44 -12.46
N ALA A 74 -10.51 -29.77 -13.56
CA ALA A 74 -11.45 -30.33 -14.54
C ALA A 74 -10.87 -31.58 -15.23
N ILE A 75 -9.58 -31.57 -15.56
CA ILE A 75 -8.91 -32.75 -16.14
C ILE A 75 -8.88 -33.90 -15.13
N VAL A 76 -8.46 -33.66 -13.89
CA VAL A 76 -8.40 -34.71 -12.86
C VAL A 76 -9.79 -35.32 -12.61
N SER A 77 -10.83 -34.48 -12.54
CA SER A 77 -12.22 -34.94 -12.44
C SER A 77 -12.65 -35.84 -13.61
N SER A 78 -12.24 -35.50 -14.83
CA SER A 78 -12.55 -36.30 -16.02
C SER A 78 -11.85 -37.65 -16.05
N ASP A 79 -10.61 -37.73 -15.54
CA ASP A 79 -9.81 -38.96 -15.47
C ASP A 79 -10.39 -39.94 -14.44
N VAL A 80 -10.74 -39.45 -13.24
CA VAL A 80 -11.38 -40.25 -12.18
C VAL A 80 -12.71 -40.84 -12.63
N SER A 81 -13.46 -40.14 -13.48
CA SER A 81 -14.74 -40.62 -14.01
C SER A 81 -14.58 -41.81 -14.95
N GLN A 82 -13.49 -41.89 -15.72
CA GLN A 82 -13.22 -42.98 -16.67
C GLN A 82 -12.71 -44.26 -16.00
N GLU A 83 -12.11 -44.16 -14.82
CA GLU A 83 -11.59 -45.31 -14.07
C GLU A 83 -12.65 -46.01 -13.20
N SER A 84 -13.83 -45.38 -13.06
CA SER A 84 -14.98 -45.89 -12.31
C SER A 84 -16.08 -46.57 -13.16
N GLU A 85 -15.85 -46.75 -14.48
CA GLU A 85 -16.67 -47.58 -15.39
C GLU A 85 -15.93 -48.86 -15.81
#